data_AF-A0A0N0V084-F1
#
_entry.id   AF-A0A0N0V084-F1
#
_cell.length_a   1.000
_cell.length_b   1.000
_cell.length_c   1.000
_cell.angle_alpha   90.00
_cell.angle_beta   90.00
_cell.angle_gamma   90.00
#
_symmetry.space_group_name_H-M   'P 1'
#
loop_
_entity.id
_entity.type
_entity.pdbx_description
1 polymer ?
#
loop_
_entity_poly.entity_id
_entity_poly.type
_entity_poly.pdbx_seq_one_letter_code
_entity_poly.pdbx_strand_id
1 'polypeptide(L)'
;MDYLSNIRDKLLAPVSIEEEKSKFISKTTTKDELTGLYLRDVFDVVLRQKIEEAKRNNIQLSLLMMDIDDFKIVNDSYGHQLGDNVLLIFTDFFNMFFYYKLSMLTSIR
;
A
#
# COMPACT_ATOMS: atom_id res chain seq x y z
N MET A 1 12.80 2.51 -12.80
CA MET A 1 11.33 2.58 -12.74
C MET A 1 10.76 1.34 -13.44
N ASP A 2 11.23 0.14 -13.07
CA ASP A 2 11.04 -1.08 -13.87
C ASP A 2 10.60 -2.29 -13.02
N TYR A 3 9.99 -2.06 -11.85
CA TYR A 3 9.53 -3.18 -11.01
C TYR A 3 8.28 -3.88 -11.60
N LEU A 4 7.56 -3.21 -12.51
CA LEU A 4 6.26 -3.66 -13.04
C LEU A 4 6.38 -4.49 -14.31
N SER A 5 7.49 -4.41 -15.05
CA SER A 5 7.59 -5.01 -16.39
C SER A 5 7.65 -6.55 -16.38
N ASN A 6 7.81 -7.19 -15.21
CA ASN A 6 8.08 -8.62 -15.10
C ASN A 6 7.16 -9.43 -14.18
N ILE A 7 6.00 -8.90 -13.78
CA ILE A 7 5.08 -9.60 -12.86
C ILE A 7 3.71 -9.82 -13.49
N ARG A 8 3.70 -10.32 -14.73
CA ARG A 8 2.46 -10.42 -15.53
C ARG A 8 1.59 -11.64 -15.20
N ASP A 9 2.17 -12.73 -14.67
CA ASP A 9 1.48 -14.03 -14.78
C ASP A 9 1.19 -14.83 -13.50
N LYS A 10 1.62 -14.43 -12.29
CA LYS A 10 1.22 -15.17 -11.06
C LYS A 10 1.09 -14.24 -9.87
N LEU A 11 -0.12 -13.68 -9.71
CA LEU A 11 -0.48 -12.77 -8.64
C LEU A 11 -1.73 -13.30 -7.93
N LEU A 12 -1.58 -13.93 -6.77
CA LEU A 12 -2.70 -14.24 -5.87
C LEU A 12 -2.34 -13.87 -4.42
N ALA A 13 -3.31 -13.22 -3.76
CA ALA A 13 -3.34 -12.73 -2.38
C ALA A 13 -2.64 -11.37 -2.07
N PRO A 14 -3.34 -10.44 -1.39
CA PRO A 14 -2.76 -9.19 -0.91
C PRO A 14 -1.87 -9.43 0.32
N VAL A 15 -0.68 -8.81 0.34
CA VAL A 15 0.19 -8.75 1.52
C VAL A 15 -0.01 -7.39 2.19
N SER A 16 -0.54 -7.39 3.41
CA SER A 16 -0.52 -6.22 4.29
C SER A 16 0.91 -6.05 4.81
N ILE A 17 1.54 -4.89 4.62
CA ILE A 17 2.81 -4.58 5.30
C ILE A 17 2.47 -4.31 6.75
N GLU A 18 2.31 -5.36 7.55
CA GLU A 18 2.35 -5.22 9.00
C GLU A 18 3.78 -4.94 9.44
N GLU A 19 3.89 -4.15 10.51
CA GLU A 19 5.10 -3.52 11.04
C GLU A 19 6.24 -4.49 11.37
N GLU A 20 6.90 -5.05 10.36
CA GLU A 20 8.22 -5.65 10.56
C GLU A 20 9.22 -4.52 10.73
N LYS A 21 9.44 -4.17 12.01
CA LYS A 21 10.51 -3.31 12.54
C LYS A 21 11.84 -3.52 11.80
N SER A 22 12.04 -2.79 10.71
CA SER A 22 13.36 -2.57 10.14
C SER A 22 13.89 -1.28 10.75
N LYS A 23 14.89 -1.43 11.63
CA LYS A 23 15.73 -0.41 12.28
C LYS A 23 16.43 0.59 11.31
N PHE A 24 15.97 0.70 10.07
CA PHE A 24 16.66 1.35 8.97
C PHE A 24 15.95 2.58 8.40
N ILE A 25 14.84 3.02 9.00
CA ILE A 25 14.21 4.28 8.60
C ILE A 25 14.59 5.35 9.62
N SER A 26 15.70 6.02 9.33
CA SER A 26 16.20 7.20 10.03
C SER A 26 15.09 8.24 10.20
N LYS A 27 14.84 8.69 11.45
CA LYS A 27 14.21 9.95 11.98
C LYS A 27 13.43 10.93 11.07
N THR A 28 12.95 10.50 9.92
CA THR A 28 12.32 11.31 8.87
C THR A 28 10.88 10.85 8.78
N THR A 29 9.95 11.77 8.52
CA THR A 29 8.53 11.49 8.32
C THR A 29 8.36 10.34 7.33
N THR A 30 7.86 9.19 7.80
CA THR A 30 7.74 7.95 7.02
C THR A 30 6.36 7.79 6.39
N LYS A 31 5.42 8.63 6.81
CA LYS A 31 4.01 8.57 6.44
C LYS A 31 3.58 9.91 5.88
N ASP A 32 2.70 9.86 4.91
CA ASP A 32 1.98 11.03 4.42
C ASP A 32 1.12 11.61 5.56
N GLU A 33 1.21 12.92 5.78
CA GLU A 33 0.58 13.57 6.94
C GLU A 33 -0.95 13.62 6.83
N LEU A 34 -1.48 13.67 5.60
CA LEU A 34 -2.90 13.69 5.34
C LEU A 34 -3.49 12.29 5.54
N THR A 35 -2.98 11.30 4.81
CA THR A 35 -3.59 9.96 4.74
C THR A 35 -3.06 8.99 5.79
N GLY A 36 -1.91 9.26 6.40
CA GLY A 36 -1.22 8.33 7.31
C GLY A 36 -0.64 7.09 6.62
N LEU A 37 -0.69 7.01 5.29
CA LEU A 37 -0.09 5.94 4.49
C LEU A 37 1.42 6.11 4.40
N TYR A 38 2.16 5.02 4.19
CA TYR A 38 3.60 5.09 4.00
C TYR A 38 3.96 5.84 2.72
N LEU A 39 4.97 6.72 2.82
CA LEU A 39 5.53 7.38 1.66
C LEU A 39 6.18 6.37 0.71
N ARG A 40 6.31 6.78 -0.56
CA ARG A 40 6.88 5.95 -1.62
C ARG A 40 8.26 5.37 -1.29
N ASP A 41 9.13 6.16 -0.66
CA ASP A 41 10.48 5.70 -0.31
C ASP A 41 10.44 4.53 0.67
N VAL A 42 9.50 4.53 1.60
CA VAL A 42 9.29 3.43 2.54
C VAL A 42 8.75 2.20 1.80
N PHE A 43 7.77 2.41 0.92
CA PHE A 43 7.24 1.35 0.06
C PHE A 43 8.33 0.67 -0.76
N ASP A 44 9.21 1.44 -1.41
CA ASP A 44 10.30 0.91 -2.25
C ASP A 44 11.28 0.04 -1.45
N VAL A 45 11.61 0.46 -0.23
CA VAL A 45 12.47 -0.32 0.69
C VAL A 45 11.80 -1.64 1.06
N VAL A 46 10.53 -1.59 1.48
CA VAL A 46 9.80 -2.80 1.91
C VAL A 46 9.55 -3.75 0.74
N LEU A 47 9.16 -3.24 -0.43
CA LEU A 47 8.92 -4.07 -1.62
C LEU A 47 10.17 -4.85 -2.00
N ARG A 48 11.35 -4.21 -1.99
CA ARG A 48 12.63 -4.89 -2.26
C ARG A 48 12.91 -6.01 -1.26
N GLN A 49 12.68 -5.77 0.02
CA GLN A 49 12.83 -6.79 1.05
C GLN A 49 11.89 -7.98 0.81
N LYS A 50 10.61 -7.71 0.52
CA LYS A 50 9.59 -8.75 0.28
C LYS A 50 9.84 -9.54 -1.01
N ILE A 51 10.36 -8.90 -2.07
CA ILE A 51 10.79 -9.62 -3.29
C ILE A 51 11.91 -10.61 -2.96
N GLU A 52 12.94 -10.18 -2.22
CA GLU A 52 14.06 -11.05 -1.87
C GLU A 52 13.66 -12.16 -0.91
N GLU A 53 12.75 -11.88 0.02
CA GLU A 53 12.13 -12.90 0.89
C GLU A 53 11.33 -13.92 0.07
N ALA A 54 10.51 -13.46 -0.87
CA ALA A 54 9.69 -14.32 -1.71
C ALA A 54 10.54 -15.27 -2.56
N LYS A 55 11.64 -14.76 -3.14
CA LYS A 55 12.63 -15.56 -3.87
C LYS A 55 13.28 -16.62 -2.98
N ARG A 56 13.74 -16.24 -1.78
CA ARG A 56 14.41 -17.17 -0.84
C ARG A 56 13.49 -18.29 -0.39
N ASN A 57 12.22 -17.97 -0.13
CA ASN A 57 11.25 -18.91 0.42
C ASN A 57 10.41 -19.62 -0.67
N ASN A 58 10.64 -19.31 -1.94
CA ASN A 58 9.87 -19.81 -3.07
C ASN A 58 8.34 -19.62 -2.90
N ILE A 59 7.94 -18.46 -2.35
CA ILE A 59 6.54 -18.07 -2.17
C ILE A 59 6.11 -17.09 -3.26
N GLN A 60 4.83 -17.09 -3.59
CA GLN A 60 4.25 -16.15 -4.55
C GLN A 60 4.05 -14.79 -3.88
N LEU A 61 4.34 -13.70 -4.60
CA LEU A 61 4.17 -12.33 -4.16
C LEU A 61 3.31 -11.59 -5.17
N SER A 62 2.37 -10.78 -4.66
CA SER A 62 1.53 -9.91 -5.49
C SER A 62 1.66 -8.44 -5.15
N LEU A 63 1.53 -7.59 -6.17
CA LEU A 63 1.49 -6.14 -6.03
C LEU A 63 0.24 -5.58 -6.73
N LEU A 64 -0.46 -4.70 -6.02
CA LEU A 64 -1.59 -3.93 -6.54
C LEU A 64 -1.21 -2.45 -6.50
N MET A 65 -1.35 -1.77 -7.63
CA MET A 65 -1.17 -0.33 -7.75
C MET A 65 -2.49 0.26 -8.22
N MET A 66 -2.98 1.29 -7.55
CA MET A 66 -4.28 1.90 -7.79
C MET A 66 -4.13 3.41 -7.85
N ASP A 67 -4.99 4.03 -8.64
CA ASP A 67 -5.13 5.48 -8.75
C ASP A 67 -6.62 5.83 -8.57
N ILE A 68 -6.91 7.05 -8.11
CA ILE A 68 -8.28 7.55 -8.01
C ILE A 68 -8.62 8.24 -9.33
N ASP A 69 -9.47 7.59 -10.13
CA ASP A 69 -9.92 8.14 -11.40
C ASP A 69 -10.56 9.52 -11.22
N ASP A 70 -10.30 10.43 -12.17
CA ASP A 70 -10.86 11.79 -12.22
C ASP A 70 -10.62 12.65 -10.96
N PHE A 71 -9.65 12.30 -10.11
CA PHE A 71 -9.37 13.05 -8.87
C PHE A 71 -9.06 14.53 -9.11
N LYS A 72 -8.42 14.84 -10.24
CA LYS A 72 -8.20 16.24 -10.67
C LYS A 72 -9.51 17.00 -10.89
N ILE A 73 -10.52 16.36 -11.49
CA ILE A 73 -11.83 16.97 -11.73
C ILE A 73 -12.51 17.30 -10.40
N VAL A 74 -12.38 16.41 -9.40
CA VAL A 74 -12.89 16.67 -8.04
C VAL A 74 -12.23 17.90 -7.44
N ASN A 75 -10.90 17.99 -7.50
CA ASN A 75 -10.16 19.17 -7.02
C ASN A 75 -10.57 20.44 -7.74
N ASP A 76 -10.68 20.39 -9.07
CA ASP A 76 -10.99 21.56 -9.89
C ASP A 76 -12.45 22.02 -9.69
N SER A 77 -13.38 21.10 -9.41
CA SER A 77 -14.82 21.39 -9.26
C SER A 77 -15.21 21.81 -7.84
N TYR A 78 -14.52 21.28 -6.83
CA TYR A 78 -14.93 21.40 -5.42
C TYR A 78 -13.82 21.93 -4.49
N GLY A 79 -12.64 22.18 -5.02
CA GLY A 79 -11.48 22.66 -4.27
C GLY A 79 -10.69 21.54 -3.59
N HIS A 80 -9.42 21.83 -3.33
CA HIS A 80 -8.46 20.88 -2.74
C HIS A 80 -8.91 20.32 -1.39
N GLN A 81 -9.60 21.12 -0.58
CA GLN A 81 -10.07 20.66 0.73
C GLN A 81 -11.09 19.52 0.63
N LEU A 82 -11.92 19.50 -0.43
CA LEU A 82 -12.80 18.35 -0.69
C LEU A 82 -12.00 17.16 -1.24
N GLY A 83 -11.01 17.42 -2.11
CA GLY A 83 -10.09 16.38 -2.58
C GLY A 83 -9.38 15.67 -1.42
N ASP A 84 -8.90 16.41 -0.44
CA ASP A 84 -8.26 15.88 0.76
C ASP A 84 -9.22 14.96 1.55
N ASN A 85 -10.48 15.36 1.70
CA ASN A 85 -11.51 14.52 2.33
C ASN A 85 -11.77 13.22 1.53
N VAL A 86 -11.76 13.29 0.20
CA VAL A 86 -11.88 12.10 -0.64
C VAL A 86 -10.70 11.16 -0.44
N LEU A 87 -9.47 11.67 -0.36
CA LEU A 87 -8.28 10.87 -0.06
C LEU A 87 -8.36 10.19 1.31
N LEU A 88 -8.84 10.91 2.34
CA LEU A 88 -9.08 10.36 3.68
C LEU A 88 -10.10 9.23 3.66
N ILE A 89 -11.28 9.45 3.07
CA ILE A 89 -12.35 8.43 2.98
C ILE A 89 -11.87 7.20 2.22
N PHE A 90 -11.17 7.40 1.10
CA PHE A 90 -10.61 6.31 0.31
C PHE A 90 -9.61 5.49 1.14
N THR A 91 -8.71 6.16 1.86
CA THR A 91 -7.72 5.52 2.71
C THR A 91 -8.37 4.73 3.85
N ASP A 92 -9.35 5.31 4.53
CA ASP A 92 -10.07 4.65 5.62
C ASP A 92 -10.81 3.41 5.14
N PHE A 93 -11.49 3.50 3.98
CA PHE A 93 -12.15 2.36 3.35
C PHE A 93 -11.16 1.23 3.05
N PHE A 94 -9.99 1.57 2.51
CA PHE A 94 -8.96 0.57 2.19
C PHE A 94 -8.37 -0.09 3.44
N ASN A 95 -8.02 0.70 4.45
CA ASN A 95 -7.51 0.18 5.72
C ASN A 95 -8.54 -0.76 6.38
N MET A 96 -9.82 -0.35 6.37
CA MET A 96 -10.92 -1.15 6.87
C MET A 96 -11.05 -2.47 6.11
N PHE A 97 -11.04 -2.44 4.78
CA PHE A 97 -11.13 -3.62 3.93
C PHE A 97 -10.02 -4.64 4.23
N PHE A 98 -8.77 -4.19 4.34
CA PHE A 98 -7.65 -5.08 4.63
C PHE A 98 -7.65 -5.60 6.07
N TYR A 99 -8.03 -4.78 7.05
CA TYR A 99 -8.13 -5.19 8.45
C TYR A 99 -9.14 -6.34 8.62
N TYR A 100 -10.35 -6.19 8.06
CA TYR A 100 -11.38 -7.24 8.15
C TYR A 100 -10.99 -8.52 7.40
N LYS A 101 -10.33 -8.39 6.24
CA LYS A 101 -9.87 -9.55 5.48
C LYS A 101 -8.78 -10.32 6.24
N LEU A 102 -7.90 -9.63 6.94
CA LEU A 102 -6.86 -10.25 7.76
C LEU A 102 -7.45 -10.93 9.01
N SER A 103 -8.41 -10.28 9.68
CA SER A 103 -9.11 -10.87 10.83
C SER A 103 -9.89 -12.14 10.48
N MET A 104 -10.47 -12.23 9.27
CA MET A 104 -11.13 -13.45 8.82
C MET A 104 -10.14 -14.59 8.56
N LEU A 105 -8.95 -14.30 8.05
CA LEU A 105 -7.93 -15.32 7.75
C LEU A 105 -7.29 -15.89 9.03
N THR A 106 -7.21 -15.09 10.11
CA THR A 106 -6.69 -15.55 11.41
C THR A 106 -7.73 -16.31 12.23
N SER A 107 -9.04 -16.08 12.00
CA SER A 107 -10.12 -16.77 12.71
C SER A 107 -10.44 -18.18 12.20
N ILE A 108 -9.87 -18.60 11.07
CA ILE A 108 -10.04 -19.97 10.49
C ILE A 108 -8.86 -20.88 10.88
N ARG A 109 -8.02 -20.48 11.85
CA ARG A 109 -6.86 -21.25 12.32
C ARG A 109 -7.02 -21.74 13.75
#